data_AF-A0A8H8MMR4-F1
#
_entry.id   AF-A0A8H8MMR4-F1
#
_cell.length_a   1.000
_cell.length_b   1.000
_cell.length_c   1.000
_cell.angle_alpha   90.00
_cell.angle_beta   90.00
_cell.angle_gamma   90.00
#
_symmetry.space_group_name_H-M   'P 1'
#
loop_
_entity.id
_entity.type
_entity.pdbx_description
1 polymer ?
#
loop_
_entity_poly.entity_id
_entity_poly.type
_entity_poly.pdbx_seq_one_letter_code
_entity_poly.pdbx_strand_id
1 'polypeptide(L)'
;MGKAFFNNAEVTFLQEFLDDWMVLKQGNNGLSVTEQVKACNQLVHRVIEEFYETFPERNLTQNDPTKKTYTQEQRKGLYAKIKKTITTRILISKHYTKDILAITQHIQSEDPSLPRMAARNQATTQFIEEMKAEDPDEYECFQILAQEVHEAAQTDYAEKSEEALRK
;
A
#
# COMPACT_ATOMS: atom_id res chain seq x y z
N MET A 1 -1.80 -27.23 8.36
CA MET A 1 -2.48 -25.94 8.10
C MET A 1 -2.79 -25.87 6.62
N GLY A 2 -4.05 -26.13 6.23
CA GLY A 2 -4.45 -26.14 4.82
C GLY A 2 -4.51 -24.73 4.27
N LYS A 3 -3.89 -24.50 3.11
CA LYS A 3 -4.15 -23.29 2.31
C LYS A 3 -5.66 -23.26 2.05
N ALA A 4 -6.33 -22.19 2.48
CA ALA A 4 -7.74 -21.99 2.14
C ALA A 4 -7.80 -21.71 0.63
N PHE A 5 -8.12 -22.74 -0.15
CA PHE A 5 -8.42 -22.57 -1.56
C PHE A 5 -9.84 -22.01 -1.69
N PHE A 6 -10.02 -21.08 -2.63
CA PHE A 6 -11.35 -20.69 -3.05
C PHE A 6 -12.02 -21.90 -3.74
N ASN A 7 -13.29 -22.15 -3.43
CA ASN A 7 -14.07 -23.14 -4.15
C ASN A 7 -14.52 -22.58 -5.52
N ASN A 8 -15.05 -23.43 -6.40
CA ASN A 8 -15.39 -22.99 -7.76
C ASN A 8 -16.49 -21.90 -7.78
N ALA A 9 -17.41 -21.89 -6.82
CA ALA A 9 -18.44 -20.87 -6.73
C ALA A 9 -17.86 -19.51 -6.32
N GLU A 10 -16.93 -19.51 -5.36
CA GLU A 10 -16.20 -18.30 -4.93
C GLU A 10 -15.31 -17.75 -6.04
N VAL A 11 -14.65 -18.62 -6.82
CA VAL A 11 -13.88 -18.18 -7.98
C VAL A 11 -14.78 -17.57 -9.04
N THR A 12 -15.94 -18.18 -9.31
CA THR A 12 -16.92 -17.65 -10.28
C THR A 12 -17.41 -16.27 -9.84
N PHE A 13 -17.77 -16.11 -8.56
CA PHE A 13 -18.14 -14.82 -7.99
C PHE A 13 -17.04 -13.76 -8.19
N LEU A 14 -15.80 -14.07 -7.84
CA LEU A 14 -14.69 -13.12 -7.98
C LEU A 14 -14.39 -12.76 -9.45
N GLN A 15 -14.70 -13.67 -10.39
CA GLN A 15 -14.54 -13.42 -11.81
C GLN A 15 -15.49 -12.36 -12.35
N GLU A 16 -16.68 -12.18 -11.75
CA GLU A 16 -17.68 -11.17 -12.16
C GLU A 16 -17.15 -9.74 -12.00
N PHE A 17 -16.18 -9.52 -11.10
CA PHE A 17 -15.61 -8.20 -10.82
C PHE A 17 -14.29 -7.93 -11.55
N LEU A 18 -13.79 -8.88 -12.35
CA LEU A 18 -12.51 -8.72 -13.06
C LEU A 18 -12.56 -7.60 -14.09
N ASP A 19 -13.69 -7.43 -14.78
CA ASP A 19 -13.85 -6.38 -15.78
C ASP A 19 -13.78 -4.99 -15.13
N ASP A 20 -14.51 -4.78 -14.03
CA ASP A 20 -14.47 -3.54 -13.25
C ASP A 20 -13.06 -3.27 -12.70
N TRP A 21 -12.39 -4.30 -12.19
CA TRP A 21 -11.00 -4.19 -11.72
C TRP A 21 -10.03 -3.81 -12.85
N MET A 22 -10.18 -4.43 -14.02
CA MET A 22 -9.36 -4.14 -15.19
C MET A 22 -9.57 -2.73 -15.69
N VAL A 23 -10.82 -2.26 -15.76
CA VAL A 23 -11.14 -0.88 -16.10
C VAL A 23 -10.44 0.04 -15.12
N LEU A 24 -10.63 -0.14 -13.80
CA LEU A 24 -10.02 0.71 -12.79
C LEU A 24 -8.48 0.70 -12.80
N LYS A 25 -7.84 -0.40 -13.19
CA LYS A 25 -6.38 -0.53 -13.20
C LYS A 25 -5.70 -0.06 -14.48
N GLN A 26 -6.40 -0.04 -15.61
CA GLN A 26 -5.87 0.56 -16.83
C GLN A 26 -5.88 2.08 -16.62
N GLY A 27 -4.70 2.70 -16.48
CA GLY A 27 -4.54 4.12 -16.12
C GLY A 27 -5.06 5.14 -17.16
N ASN A 28 -5.90 4.74 -18.11
CA ASN A 28 -6.46 5.60 -19.17
C ASN A 28 -7.87 6.11 -18.86
N ASN A 29 -8.25 6.16 -17.58
CA ASN A 29 -9.62 6.50 -17.18
C ASN A 29 -9.85 8.01 -16.99
N GLY A 30 -8.82 8.83 -17.26
CA GLY A 30 -8.86 10.28 -17.00
C GLY A 30 -8.95 10.66 -15.52
N LEU A 31 -8.87 9.68 -14.61
CA LEU A 31 -8.83 9.89 -13.17
C LEU A 31 -7.41 10.24 -12.72
N SER A 32 -7.30 11.13 -11.74
CA SER A 32 -6.04 11.31 -11.01
C SER A 32 -5.66 10.03 -10.25
N VAL A 33 -4.38 9.91 -9.90
CA VAL A 33 -3.86 8.74 -9.17
C VAL A 33 -4.62 8.53 -7.84
N THR A 34 -4.96 9.62 -7.13
CA THR A 34 -5.70 9.57 -5.86
C THR A 34 -7.13 9.10 -6.05
N GLU A 35 -7.82 9.56 -7.09
CA GLU A 35 -9.17 9.11 -7.45
C GLU A 35 -9.19 7.65 -7.89
N GLN A 36 -8.19 7.22 -8.65
CA GLN A 36 -8.04 5.82 -9.07
C GLN A 36 -7.84 4.89 -7.87
N VAL A 37 -6.99 5.29 -6.91
CA VAL A 37 -6.78 4.54 -5.65
C VAL A 37 -8.08 4.48 -4.85
N LYS A 38 -8.80 5.60 -4.72
CA LYS A 38 -10.09 5.66 -4.03
C LYS A 38 -11.12 4.73 -4.68
N ALA A 39 -11.22 4.74 -6.01
CA ALA A 39 -12.15 3.88 -6.76
C ALA A 39 -11.78 2.39 -6.63
N CYS A 40 -10.50 2.04 -6.70
CA CYS A 40 -10.02 0.68 -6.46
C CYS A 40 -10.40 0.20 -5.04
N ASN A 41 -10.18 1.04 -4.03
CA ASN A 41 -10.51 0.70 -2.65
C ASN A 41 -12.02 0.49 -2.49
N GLN A 42 -12.85 1.35 -3.08
CA GLN A 42 -14.30 1.22 -3.04
C GLN A 42 -14.79 -0.08 -3.70
N LEU A 43 -14.22 -0.46 -4.84
CA LEU A 43 -14.54 -1.74 -5.49
C LEU A 43 -14.16 -2.92 -4.57
N VAL A 44 -12.95 -2.91 -4.01
CA VAL A 44 -12.50 -3.97 -3.09
C VAL A 44 -13.41 -4.07 -1.87
N HIS A 45 -13.80 -2.95 -1.27
CA HIS A 45 -14.72 -2.93 -0.13
C HIS A 45 -16.07 -3.55 -0.48
N ARG A 46 -16.67 -3.14 -1.61
CA ARG A 46 -17.94 -3.70 -2.08
C ARG A 46 -17.85 -5.20 -2.33
N VAL A 47 -16.82 -5.65 -3.05
CA VAL A 47 -16.62 -7.08 -3.37
C VAL A 47 -16.47 -7.89 -2.09
N ILE A 48 -15.76 -7.37 -1.08
CA ILE A 48 -15.60 -8.06 0.21
C ILE A 48 -16.94 -8.16 0.96
N GLU A 49 -17.74 -7.09 0.97
CA GLU A 49 -19.06 -7.09 1.60
C GLU A 49 -19.98 -8.10 0.94
N GLU A 50 -20.13 -8.03 -0.39
CA GLU A 50 -20.97 -8.95 -1.18
C GLU A 50 -20.47 -10.41 -1.09
N PHE A 51 -19.15 -10.61 -1.04
CA PHE A 51 -18.56 -11.94 -0.87
C PHE A 51 -18.94 -12.56 0.47
N TYR A 52 -18.95 -11.78 1.56
CA TYR A 52 -19.34 -12.29 2.87
C TYR A 52 -20.85 -12.42 3.06
N GLU A 53 -21.66 -11.68 2.30
CA GLU A 53 -23.10 -11.92 2.23
C GLU A 53 -23.41 -13.23 1.50
N THR A 54 -22.68 -13.51 0.42
CA THR A 54 -22.86 -14.70 -0.42
C THR A 54 -22.26 -15.97 0.21
N PHE A 55 -21.11 -15.84 0.87
CA PHE A 55 -20.37 -16.93 1.53
C PHE A 55 -20.14 -16.63 3.02
N PRO A 56 -21.21 -16.63 3.85
CA PRO A 56 -21.13 -16.24 5.26
C PRO A 56 -20.20 -17.14 6.09
N GLU A 57 -19.99 -18.39 5.69
CA GLU A 57 -19.02 -19.31 6.30
C GLU A 57 -17.56 -18.84 6.17
N ARG A 58 -17.27 -17.97 5.19
CA ARG A 58 -15.96 -17.34 5.01
C ARG A 58 -15.79 -16.08 5.86
N ASN A 59 -16.88 -15.53 6.38
CA ASN A 59 -16.86 -14.39 7.28
C ASN A 59 -16.41 -14.83 8.69
N LEU A 60 -15.10 -14.98 8.86
CA LEU A 60 -14.51 -15.34 10.14
C LEU A 60 -14.85 -14.32 11.24
N THR A 61 -15.11 -13.06 10.90
CA THR A 61 -15.51 -12.03 11.87
C THR A 61 -16.89 -12.24 12.51
N GLN A 62 -17.78 -13.04 11.89
CA GLN A 62 -19.06 -13.43 12.52
C GLN A 62 -18.92 -14.61 13.48
N ASN A 63 -17.89 -15.46 13.31
CA ASN A 63 -17.68 -16.68 14.09
C ASN A 63 -16.40 -16.64 14.96
N ASP A 64 -15.67 -15.53 15.00
CA ASP A 64 -14.45 -15.37 15.80
C ASP A 64 -14.79 -14.79 17.20
N PRO A 65 -14.75 -15.59 18.28
CA PRO A 65 -14.89 -15.09 19.65
C PRO A 65 -13.72 -14.18 20.06
N THR A 66 -12.65 -14.13 19.26
CA THR A 66 -11.55 -13.20 19.38
C THR A 66 -11.63 -12.13 18.29
N LYS A 67 -12.61 -11.23 18.37
CA LYS A 67 -12.39 -9.85 17.90
C LYS A 67 -11.13 -9.34 18.63
N LYS A 68 -9.95 -9.52 18.03
CA LYS A 68 -8.76 -8.76 18.43
C LYS A 68 -8.97 -7.32 17.95
N THR A 69 -9.87 -6.62 18.63
CA THR A 69 -9.83 -5.17 18.69
C THR A 69 -8.49 -4.83 19.31
N TYR A 70 -7.54 -4.37 18.48
CA TYR A 70 -6.27 -3.86 18.98
C TYR A 70 -6.54 -2.84 20.07
N THR A 71 -5.90 -2.99 21.23
CA THR A 71 -6.00 -1.99 22.30
C THR A 71 -5.49 -0.65 21.78
N GLN A 72 -5.89 0.46 22.41
CA GLN A 72 -5.46 1.80 21.99
C GLN A 72 -3.92 1.91 21.92
N GLU A 73 -3.20 1.20 22.78
CA GLU A 73 -1.73 1.13 22.80
C GLU A 73 -1.16 0.29 21.65
N GLN A 74 -1.78 -0.86 21.34
CA GLN A 74 -1.39 -1.67 20.18
C GLN A 74 -1.64 -0.91 18.87
N ARG A 75 -2.73 -0.14 18.79
CA ARG A 75 -3.02 0.77 17.68
C ARG A 75 -1.97 1.88 17.56
N LYS A 76 -1.57 2.51 18.66
CA LYS A 76 -0.46 3.48 18.69
C LYS A 76 0.88 2.84 18.26
N GLY A 77 1.15 1.60 18.63
CA GLY A 77 2.34 0.86 18.21
C GLY A 77 2.34 0.51 16.72
N LEU A 78 1.19 0.11 16.17
CA LEU A 78 0.98 -0.07 14.73
C LEU A 78 1.13 1.25 13.97
N TYR A 79 0.61 2.35 14.49
CA TYR A 79 0.78 3.70 13.94
C TYR A 79 2.26 4.11 13.89
N ALA A 80 3.00 3.92 14.99
CA ALA A 80 4.44 4.19 15.02
C ALA A 80 5.20 3.33 14.00
N LYS A 81 4.72 2.14 13.70
CA LYS A 81 5.28 1.24 12.68
C LYS A 81 4.95 1.72 11.26
N ILE A 82 3.70 2.09 10.97
CA ILE A 82 3.28 2.61 9.66
C ILE A 82 3.96 3.95 9.35
N LYS A 83 3.99 4.86 10.34
CA LYS A 83 4.69 6.16 10.26
C LYS A 83 6.19 6.00 10.02
N LYS A 84 6.80 4.91 10.51
CA LYS A 84 8.21 4.56 10.21
C LYS A 84 8.41 3.92 8.84
N THR A 85 7.37 3.34 8.23
CA THR A 85 7.51 2.45 7.05
C THR A 85 7.28 3.15 5.72
N ILE A 86 6.60 4.30 5.69
CA ILE A 86 6.39 5.05 4.45
C ILE A 86 7.07 6.41 4.61
N THR A 87 8.12 6.62 3.84
CA THR A 87 8.88 7.86 3.77
C THR A 87 9.07 8.23 2.30
N THR A 88 9.36 9.49 2.00
CA THR A 88 9.70 9.97 0.64
C THR A 88 10.73 9.05 -0.02
N ARG A 89 11.80 8.69 0.69
CA ARG A 89 12.83 7.74 0.22
C ARG A 89 12.26 6.37 -0.16
N ILE A 90 11.31 5.85 0.60
CA ILE A 90 10.71 4.54 0.32
C ILE A 90 9.78 4.61 -0.88
N LEU A 91 9.02 5.71 -1.03
CA LEU A 91 8.17 5.93 -2.19
C LEU A 91 9.02 6.07 -3.47
N ILE A 92 10.06 6.90 -3.44
CA ILE A 92 11.03 7.05 -4.53
C ILE A 92 11.69 5.71 -4.85
N SER A 93 12.18 4.98 -3.84
CA SER A 93 12.84 3.68 -4.06
C SER A 93 11.92 2.63 -4.70
N LYS A 94 10.61 2.71 -4.44
CA LYS A 94 9.61 1.85 -5.10
C LYS A 94 9.33 2.31 -6.53
N HIS A 95 9.07 3.60 -6.72
CA HIS A 95 8.74 4.17 -8.03
C HIS A 95 9.89 3.99 -9.03
N TYR A 96 11.11 4.32 -8.61
CA TYR A 96 12.34 4.31 -9.41
C TYR A 96 13.18 3.05 -9.20
N THR A 97 12.53 1.91 -8.98
CA THR A 97 13.25 0.65 -8.69
C THR A 97 14.24 0.29 -9.79
N LYS A 98 13.89 0.49 -11.07
CA LYS A 98 14.74 0.12 -12.20
C LYS A 98 16.01 0.98 -12.27
N ASP A 99 15.86 2.29 -12.15
CA ASP A 99 16.97 3.24 -12.25
C ASP A 99 17.93 3.11 -11.07
N ILE A 100 17.39 2.99 -9.86
CA ILE A 100 18.18 2.72 -8.66
C ILE A 100 18.93 1.38 -8.76
N LEU A 101 18.33 0.35 -9.39
CA LEU A 101 19.02 -0.91 -9.63
C LEU A 101 20.16 -0.78 -10.65
N ALA A 102 20.01 0.05 -11.69
CA ALA A 102 21.09 0.32 -12.63
C ALA A 102 22.28 1.00 -11.93
N ILE A 103 22.02 2.02 -11.12
CA ILE A 103 23.05 2.69 -10.30
C ILE A 103 23.67 1.69 -9.31
N THR A 104 22.85 0.83 -8.68
CA THR A 104 23.34 -0.21 -7.77
C THR A 104 24.32 -1.16 -8.48
N GLN A 105 24.00 -1.61 -9.69
CA GLN A 105 24.87 -2.48 -10.47
C GLN A 105 26.18 -1.79 -10.85
N HIS A 106 26.12 -0.52 -11.21
CA HIS A 106 27.31 0.28 -11.49
C HIS A 106 28.21 0.37 -10.25
N ILE A 107 27.67 0.75 -9.09
CA ILE A 107 28.42 0.80 -7.82
C ILE A 107 29.04 -0.57 -7.48
N GLN A 108 28.31 -1.67 -7.67
CA GLN A 108 28.84 -3.02 -7.41
C GLN A 108 29.91 -3.45 -8.43
N SER A 109 29.91 -2.88 -9.63
CA SER A 109 30.97 -3.13 -10.62
C SER A 109 32.26 -2.39 -10.28
N GLU A 110 32.14 -1.21 -9.65
CA GLU A 110 33.27 -0.40 -9.19
C GLU A 110 33.85 -0.91 -7.87
N ASP A 111 32.98 -1.35 -6.95
CA ASP A 111 33.37 -1.99 -5.70
C ASP A 111 32.62 -3.34 -5.52
N PRO A 112 33.18 -4.43 -6.07
CA PRO A 112 32.62 -5.78 -5.91
C PRO A 112 32.62 -6.29 -4.47
N SER A 113 33.38 -5.67 -3.57
CA SER A 113 33.44 -6.05 -2.16
C SER A 113 32.27 -5.48 -1.35
N LEU A 114 31.57 -4.48 -1.90
CA LEU A 114 30.46 -3.81 -1.24
C LEU A 114 29.23 -4.73 -1.17
N PRO A 115 28.64 -4.96 0.02
CA PRO A 115 27.42 -5.74 0.15
C PRO A 115 26.28 -5.12 -0.67
N ARG A 116 25.50 -5.95 -1.36
CA ARG A 116 24.40 -5.52 -2.25
C ARG A 116 23.44 -4.52 -1.61
N MET A 117 23.11 -4.69 -0.33
CA MET A 117 22.25 -3.76 0.40
C MET A 117 22.91 -2.40 0.66
N ALA A 118 24.22 -2.38 0.92
CA ALA A 118 24.97 -1.13 1.06
C ALA A 118 25.04 -0.39 -0.28
N ALA A 119 25.35 -1.10 -1.37
CA ALA A 119 25.33 -0.55 -2.72
C ALA A 119 23.96 0.03 -3.09
N ARG A 120 22.86 -0.69 -2.77
CA ARG A 120 21.49 -0.20 -3.02
C ARG A 120 21.16 1.05 -2.19
N ASN A 121 21.60 1.11 -0.94
CA ASN A 121 21.40 2.29 -0.10
C ASN A 121 22.16 3.49 -0.65
N GLN A 122 23.39 3.29 -1.11
CA GLN A 122 24.17 4.34 -1.76
C GLN A 122 23.51 4.82 -3.05
N ALA A 123 23.12 3.89 -3.94
CA ALA A 123 22.40 4.21 -5.17
C ALA A 123 21.11 5.00 -4.91
N THR A 124 20.33 4.60 -3.91
CA THR A 124 19.08 5.30 -3.56
C THR A 124 19.37 6.70 -3.04
N THR A 125 20.47 6.92 -2.31
CA THR A 125 20.85 8.27 -1.86
C THR A 125 21.30 9.12 -3.03
N GLN A 126 22.18 8.59 -3.90
CA GLN A 126 22.65 9.28 -5.08
C GLN A 126 21.47 9.72 -5.97
N PHE A 127 20.57 8.80 -6.27
CA PHE A 127 19.39 9.07 -7.09
C PHE A 127 18.49 10.16 -6.49
N ILE A 128 18.32 10.19 -5.16
CA ILE A 128 17.52 11.21 -4.49
C ILE A 128 18.20 12.58 -4.56
N GLU A 129 19.53 12.65 -4.40
CA GLU A 129 20.25 13.92 -4.52
C GLU A 129 20.25 14.44 -5.96
N GLU A 130 20.38 13.56 -6.95
CA GLU A 130 20.23 13.89 -8.38
C GLU A 130 18.81 14.41 -8.67
N MET A 131 17.78 13.71 -8.22
CA MET A 131 16.38 14.14 -8.37
C MET A 131 16.14 15.52 -7.76
N LYS A 132 16.64 15.80 -6.55
CA LYS A 132 16.51 17.14 -5.94
C LYS A 132 17.15 18.26 -6.77
N ALA A 133 18.19 17.93 -7.53
CA ALA A 133 18.93 18.90 -8.34
C ALA A 133 18.32 19.06 -9.74
N GLU A 134 17.87 17.97 -10.35
CA GLU A 134 17.39 17.92 -11.73
C GLU A 134 15.87 18.13 -11.85
N ASP A 135 15.10 17.61 -10.91
CA ASP A 135 13.63 17.71 -10.86
C ASP A 135 13.12 17.91 -9.42
N PRO A 136 13.29 19.13 -8.86
CA PRO A 136 12.86 19.43 -7.51
C PRO A 136 11.33 19.34 -7.33
N ASP A 137 10.57 19.60 -8.40
CA ASP A 137 9.10 19.55 -8.39
C ASP A 137 8.61 18.10 -8.20
N GLU A 138 9.22 17.16 -8.93
CA GLU A 138 8.93 15.75 -8.73
C GLU A 138 9.30 15.26 -7.32
N TYR A 139 10.45 15.69 -6.80
CA TYR A 139 10.83 15.36 -5.42
C TYR A 139 9.80 15.90 -4.40
N GLU A 140 9.31 17.13 -4.60
CA GLU A 140 8.26 17.73 -3.76
C GLU A 140 6.95 16.93 -3.84
N CYS A 141 6.56 16.44 -5.03
CA CYS A 141 5.41 15.55 -5.16
C CYS A 141 5.52 14.29 -4.29
N PHE A 142 6.71 13.67 -4.19
CA PHE A 142 6.91 12.54 -3.29
C PHE A 142 6.91 12.92 -1.80
N GLN A 143 7.27 14.15 -1.46
CA GLN A 143 7.15 14.66 -0.09
C GLN A 143 5.68 14.86 0.28
N ILE A 144 4.90 15.50 -0.59
CA ILE A 144 3.45 15.67 -0.42
C ILE A 144 2.77 14.31 -0.30
N LEU A 145 3.07 13.36 -1.21
CA LEU A 145 2.47 12.03 -1.17
C LEU A 145 2.82 11.26 0.13
N ALA A 146 4.07 11.36 0.61
CA ALA A 146 4.45 10.75 1.89
C ALA A 146 3.63 11.35 3.05
N GLN A 147 3.42 12.67 3.02
CA GLN A 147 2.65 13.40 4.00
C GLN A 147 1.16 13.03 3.94
N GLU A 148 0.56 12.99 2.75
CA GLU A 148 -0.84 12.57 2.54
C GLU A 148 -1.08 11.15 3.07
N VAL A 149 -0.16 10.21 2.83
CA VAL A 149 -0.26 8.85 3.37
C VAL A 149 -0.18 8.87 4.90
N HIS A 150 0.61 9.75 5.50
CA HIS A 150 0.65 9.94 6.95
C HIS A 150 -0.63 10.56 7.51
N GLU A 151 -1.29 11.45 6.76
CA GLU A 151 -2.52 12.14 7.14
C GLU A 151 -3.75 11.25 6.97
N ALA A 152 -3.88 10.56 5.83
CA ALA A 152 -4.93 9.57 5.59
C ALA A 152 -4.89 8.46 6.65
N ALA A 153 -3.69 7.98 7.01
CA ALA A 153 -3.49 7.03 8.10
C ALA A 153 -3.82 7.61 9.49
N GLN A 154 -4.04 8.92 9.65
CA GLN A 154 -4.57 9.53 10.87
C GLN A 154 -6.08 9.70 10.80
N THR A 155 -6.61 10.18 9.67
CA THR A 155 -8.04 10.47 9.45
C THR A 155 -8.89 9.20 9.46
N ASP A 156 -8.47 8.13 8.75
CA ASP A 156 -9.18 6.84 8.72
C ASP A 156 -9.37 6.21 10.11
N TYR A 157 -8.53 6.60 11.07
CA TYR A 157 -8.61 6.12 12.46
C TYR A 157 -9.38 7.06 13.38
N ALA A 158 -9.35 8.38 13.14
CA ALA A 158 -10.11 9.36 13.91
C ALA A 158 -11.62 9.15 13.71
N GLU A 159 -12.07 8.99 12.46
CA GLU A 159 -13.48 8.76 12.12
C GLU A 159 -14.00 7.44 12.71
N LYS A 160 -13.18 6.38 12.69
CA LYS A 160 -13.52 5.09 13.33
C LYS A 160 -13.48 5.11 14.86
N SER A 161 -12.93 6.15 15.50
CA SER A 161 -12.82 6.23 16.96
C SER A 161 -14.08 6.78 17.63
N GLU A 162 -14.74 7.77 17.04
CA GLU A 162 -15.95 8.36 17.60
C GLU A 162 -17.21 7.56 17.27
N GLU A 163 -17.29 7.00 16.05
CA GLU A 163 -18.45 6.21 15.63
C GLU A 163 -18.47 4.82 16.29
N ALA A 164 -17.30 4.25 16.62
CA ALA A 164 -17.19 2.99 17.36
C ALA A 164 -17.43 3.11 18.88
N LEU A 165 -17.42 4.33 19.42
CA LEU A 165 -17.75 4.60 20.84
C LEU A 165 -19.23 4.92 21.07
N ARG A 166 -20.03 5.09 20.01
CA ARG A 166 -21.47 5.42 20.08
C ARG A 166 -22.42 4.23 19.84
N LYS A 167 -21.91 3.00 19.76
CA LYS A 167 -22.71 1.76 19.75
C LYS A 167 -22.41 0.92 20.98
#